data_AF-A0A9E5WGJ1-F1
#
_entry.id   AF-A0A9E5WGJ1-F1
#
_cell.length_a   1.000
_cell.length_b   1.000
_cell.length_c   1.000
_cell.angle_alpha   90.00
_cell.angle_beta   90.00
_cell.angle_gamma   90.00
#
_symmetry.space_group_name_H-M   'P 1'
#
loop_
_entity.id
_entity.type
_entity.pdbx_description
1 polymer ?
#
loop_
_entity_poly.entity_id
_entity_poly.type
_entity_poly.pdbx_seq_one_letter_code
_entity_poly.pdbx_strand_id
1 'polypeptide(L)'
;MSEFRQMQLLRLATVLSFMLAIVNHLLPPKAFAATQLLFDYSQGFARRGLVGQALDFLLGATVSVGEIYLTAALITLVGAFGLFVFLSRNLPETRSAYMVIILALNSFAFASFVGNTGYLDGLLLVIAVVALSIDGRGWSGGLARLGLVALGVLIHENMLPYFAVLIGFDLWLARKGSRDARVVALLPVVVGAVTLALLVAFARFTPEQAQAFADGLQARAAFGLDPNSTVVVGRSIGDNFALMSELRGTTKYWTWVLFDGAPLFLMSLWLIWLGRKLLAPGARPLTALLLAGAVLAPLSLNFIAFDVVRFGVVSTLAGFMVIALLIRHDPEARARLEQVLSWPLFVVLLVLNANIFTMQVNILSGHTSQFPWVLLTQLKWFSP
;
A
#
# COMPACT_ATOMS: atom_id res chain seq x y z
N MET A 1 23.76 -26.48 -14.32
CA MET A 1 22.91 -25.57 -15.14
C MET A 1 23.73 -24.32 -15.44
N SER A 2 23.81 -23.86 -16.68
CA SER A 2 24.55 -22.62 -16.99
C SER A 2 23.87 -21.41 -16.33
N GLU A 3 24.66 -20.41 -15.95
CA GLU A 3 24.17 -19.17 -15.34
C GLU A 3 23.07 -18.51 -16.18
N PHE A 4 23.26 -18.50 -17.51
CA PHE A 4 22.27 -18.01 -18.46
C PHE A 4 20.90 -18.70 -18.31
N ARG A 5 20.85 -20.03 -18.26
CA ARG A 5 19.60 -20.79 -18.08
C ARG A 5 18.96 -20.49 -16.72
N GLN A 6 19.76 -20.36 -15.68
CA GLN A 6 19.27 -19.99 -14.34
C GLN A 6 18.57 -18.62 -14.35
N MET A 7 19.19 -17.64 -15.00
CA MET A 7 18.64 -16.28 -15.11
C MET A 7 17.34 -16.25 -15.94
N GLN A 8 17.26 -17.02 -17.01
CA GLN A 8 16.02 -17.16 -17.79
C GLN A 8 14.89 -17.77 -16.96
N LEU A 9 15.18 -18.82 -16.18
CA LEU A 9 14.19 -19.44 -15.29
C LEU A 9 13.72 -18.47 -14.21
N LEU A 10 14.60 -17.66 -13.65
CA LEU A 10 14.23 -16.65 -12.65
C LEU A 10 13.36 -15.53 -13.23
N ARG A 11 13.64 -15.08 -14.46
CA ARG A 11 12.78 -14.13 -15.19
C ARG A 11 11.40 -14.71 -15.41
N LEU A 12 11.33 -15.94 -15.90
CA LEU A 12 10.06 -16.63 -16.12
C LEU A 12 9.31 -16.81 -14.78
N ALA A 13 9.97 -17.27 -13.73
CA ALA A 13 9.40 -17.43 -12.41
C ALA A 13 8.88 -16.10 -11.83
N THR A 14 9.54 -14.99 -12.12
CA THR A 14 9.10 -13.64 -11.73
C THR A 14 7.79 -13.26 -12.41
N VAL A 15 7.70 -13.44 -13.73
CA VAL A 15 6.46 -13.17 -14.49
C VAL A 15 5.33 -14.10 -14.05
N LEU A 16 5.61 -15.40 -13.89
CA LEU A 16 4.63 -16.37 -13.42
C LEU A 16 4.17 -16.06 -11.99
N SER A 17 5.06 -15.63 -11.10
CA SER A 17 4.70 -15.21 -9.74
C SER A 17 3.71 -14.04 -9.75
N PHE A 18 3.95 -13.04 -10.60
CA PHE A 18 3.03 -11.91 -10.75
C PHE A 18 1.67 -12.39 -11.26
N MET A 19 1.65 -13.15 -12.37
CA MET A 19 0.41 -13.63 -12.97
C MET A 19 -0.39 -14.52 -12.01
N LEU A 20 0.28 -15.45 -11.32
CA LEU A 20 -0.36 -16.33 -10.33
C LEU A 20 -0.89 -15.54 -9.14
N ALA A 21 -0.16 -14.54 -8.65
CA ALA A 21 -0.65 -13.70 -7.56
C ALA A 21 -1.92 -12.92 -7.97
N ILE A 22 -2.00 -12.41 -9.19
CA ILE A 22 -3.22 -11.78 -9.70
C ILE A 22 -4.35 -12.79 -9.82
N VAL A 23 -4.12 -13.91 -10.51
CA VAL A 23 -5.16 -14.94 -10.74
C VAL A 23 -5.68 -15.53 -9.43
N ASN A 24 -4.81 -15.74 -8.44
CA ASN A 24 -5.20 -16.38 -7.18
C ASN A 24 -5.80 -15.43 -6.15
N HIS A 25 -5.64 -14.11 -6.32
CA HIS A 25 -6.02 -13.15 -5.27
C HIS A 25 -6.87 -11.98 -5.74
N LEU A 26 -7.08 -11.76 -7.04
CA LEU A 26 -7.98 -10.68 -7.48
C LEU A 26 -9.43 -11.07 -7.16
N LEU A 27 -10.03 -10.38 -6.20
CA LEU A 27 -11.37 -10.67 -5.68
C LEU A 27 -12.29 -9.46 -5.93
N PRO A 28 -13.60 -9.63 -6.06
CA PRO A 28 -14.52 -8.49 -6.13
C PRO A 28 -14.33 -7.55 -4.93
N PRO A 29 -14.48 -6.23 -5.12
CA PRO A 29 -14.29 -5.28 -4.03
C PRO A 29 -15.31 -5.54 -2.92
N LYS A 30 -14.87 -5.38 -1.67
CA LYS A 30 -15.79 -5.36 -0.52
C LYS A 30 -16.72 -4.14 -0.64
N ALA A 31 -17.93 -4.26 -0.11
CA ALA A 31 -18.90 -3.16 -0.09
C ALA A 31 -18.31 -1.85 0.48
N PHE A 32 -17.46 -1.97 1.51
CA PHE A 32 -16.73 -0.83 2.09
C PHE A 32 -15.84 -0.10 1.06
N ALA A 33 -15.02 -0.84 0.31
CA ALA A 33 -14.14 -0.26 -0.71
C ALA A 33 -14.94 0.32 -1.88
N ALA A 34 -15.98 -0.40 -2.33
CA ALA A 34 -16.90 0.08 -3.36
C ALA A 34 -17.58 1.40 -2.97
N THR A 35 -18.04 1.51 -1.72
CA THR A 35 -18.68 2.74 -1.20
C THR A 35 -17.70 3.91 -1.16
N GLN A 36 -16.44 3.69 -0.77
CA GLN A 36 -15.44 4.76 -0.72
C GLN A 36 -15.05 5.32 -2.09
N LEU A 37 -15.12 4.51 -3.16
CA LEU A 37 -14.87 4.98 -4.51
C LEU A 37 -15.92 6.00 -4.98
N LEU A 38 -17.11 5.98 -4.38
CA LEU A 38 -18.18 6.92 -4.70
C LEU A 38 -18.08 8.26 -3.98
N PHE A 39 -17.18 8.40 -2.99
CA PHE A 39 -17.06 9.65 -2.26
C PHE A 39 -16.64 10.78 -3.21
N ASP A 40 -17.43 11.84 -3.26
CA ASP A 40 -17.22 13.01 -4.12
C ASP A 40 -17.37 14.33 -3.35
N TYR A 41 -17.43 15.46 -4.07
CA TYR A 41 -17.61 16.80 -3.49
C TYR A 41 -19.00 17.40 -3.71
N SER A 42 -19.99 16.61 -4.08
CA SER A 42 -21.35 17.09 -4.40
C SER A 42 -22.04 17.77 -3.21
N GLN A 43 -21.76 17.31 -1.98
CA GLN A 43 -22.28 17.89 -0.73
C GLN A 43 -21.24 18.76 0.00
N GLY A 44 -20.22 19.23 -0.72
CA GLY A 44 -19.12 20.01 -0.17
C GLY A 44 -17.82 19.21 -0.03
N PHE A 45 -16.79 19.87 0.49
CA PHE A 45 -15.45 19.29 0.55
C PHE A 45 -15.41 18.13 1.56
N ALA A 46 -15.09 16.93 1.08
CA ALA A 46 -15.10 15.70 1.87
C ALA A 46 -13.71 15.04 1.91
N ARG A 47 -13.42 14.26 2.95
CA ARG A 47 -12.22 13.40 2.93
C ARG A 47 -12.43 12.30 1.88
N ARG A 48 -11.37 11.98 1.12
CA ARG A 48 -11.36 10.92 0.09
C ARG A 48 -12.27 11.20 -1.12
N GLY A 49 -12.79 12.41 -1.24
CA GLY A 49 -13.73 12.79 -2.31
C GLY A 49 -13.12 12.93 -3.71
N LEU A 50 -11.79 13.01 -3.82
CA LEU A 50 -11.15 13.34 -5.10
C LEU A 50 -11.36 12.25 -6.16
N VAL A 51 -11.34 10.98 -5.76
CA VAL A 51 -11.49 9.86 -6.69
C VAL A 51 -12.92 9.77 -7.21
N GLY A 52 -13.93 9.82 -6.32
CA GLY A 52 -15.32 9.80 -6.76
C GLY A 52 -15.70 11.04 -7.57
N GLN A 53 -15.08 12.19 -7.31
CA GLN A 53 -15.23 13.39 -8.15
C GLN A 53 -14.68 13.19 -9.57
N ALA A 54 -13.53 12.52 -9.71
CA ALA A 54 -12.99 12.18 -11.02
C ALA A 54 -13.85 11.12 -11.73
N LEU A 55 -14.38 10.14 -10.99
CA LEU A 55 -15.28 9.13 -11.53
C LEU A 55 -16.63 9.71 -11.93
N ASP A 56 -17.13 10.75 -11.26
CA ASP A 56 -18.36 11.45 -11.63
C ASP A 56 -18.31 12.02 -13.04
N PHE A 57 -17.16 12.58 -13.43
CA PHE A 57 -16.92 13.03 -14.79
C PHE A 57 -16.95 11.90 -15.83
N LEU A 58 -16.63 10.67 -15.43
CA LEU A 58 -16.48 9.52 -16.35
C LEU A 58 -17.72 8.61 -16.41
N LEU A 59 -18.39 8.41 -15.29
CA LEU A 59 -19.48 7.44 -15.12
C LEU A 59 -20.87 8.11 -15.07
N GLY A 60 -20.93 9.43 -14.88
CA GLY A 60 -22.18 10.18 -14.80
C GLY A 60 -22.92 10.03 -13.46
N ALA A 61 -24.20 10.40 -13.49
CA ALA A 61 -25.01 10.65 -12.28
C ALA A 61 -25.41 9.39 -11.50
N THR A 62 -25.45 8.21 -12.13
CA THR A 62 -25.78 6.93 -11.50
C THR A 62 -24.72 5.91 -11.86
N VAL A 63 -24.23 5.17 -10.87
CA VAL A 63 -23.13 4.21 -11.07
C VAL A 63 -23.61 2.79 -10.79
N SER A 64 -23.41 1.92 -11.76
CA SER A 64 -23.70 0.49 -11.66
C SER A 64 -22.65 -0.26 -10.83
N VAL A 65 -23.04 -1.41 -10.29
CA VAL A 65 -22.10 -2.31 -9.60
C VAL A 65 -20.96 -2.75 -10.52
N GLY A 66 -21.25 -3.00 -11.80
CA GLY A 66 -20.26 -3.42 -12.81
C GLY A 66 -19.20 -2.36 -13.07
N GLU A 67 -19.58 -1.09 -13.15
CA GLU A 67 -18.63 0.03 -13.32
C GLU A 67 -17.71 0.19 -12.12
N ILE A 68 -18.24 0.06 -10.90
CA ILE A 68 -17.44 0.11 -9.67
C ILE A 68 -16.51 -1.09 -9.57
N TYR A 69 -16.98 -2.27 -9.95
CA TYR A 69 -16.18 -3.49 -9.99
C TYR A 69 -15.02 -3.34 -10.98
N LEU A 70 -15.29 -2.88 -12.20
CA LEU A 70 -14.25 -2.62 -13.20
C LEU A 70 -13.24 -1.58 -12.70
N THR A 71 -13.71 -0.46 -12.14
CA THR A 71 -12.85 0.60 -11.60
C THR A 71 -11.96 0.08 -10.47
N ALA A 72 -12.54 -0.69 -9.54
CA ALA A 72 -11.81 -1.31 -8.44
C ALA A 72 -10.72 -2.27 -8.93
N ALA A 73 -11.04 -3.12 -9.91
CA ALA A 73 -10.08 -4.02 -10.54
C ALA A 73 -8.94 -3.25 -11.22
N LEU A 74 -9.25 -2.21 -11.99
CA LEU A 74 -8.26 -1.38 -12.67
C LEU A 74 -7.31 -0.70 -11.67
N ILE A 75 -7.83 -0.10 -10.59
CA ILE A 75 -7.01 0.52 -9.55
C ILE A 75 -6.02 -0.50 -8.95
N THR A 76 -6.51 -1.68 -8.58
CA THR A 76 -5.69 -2.73 -7.98
C THR A 76 -4.66 -3.27 -8.96
N LEU A 77 -5.05 -3.55 -10.21
CA LEU A 77 -4.15 -4.07 -11.24
C LEU A 77 -3.07 -3.06 -11.62
N VAL A 78 -3.42 -1.78 -11.78
CA VAL A 78 -2.45 -0.72 -12.09
C VAL A 78 -1.49 -0.51 -10.92
N GLY A 79 -1.96 -0.56 -9.67
CA GLY A 79 -1.09 -0.51 -8.49
C GLY A 79 -0.14 -1.71 -8.41
N ALA A 80 -0.66 -2.93 -8.61
CA ALA A 80 0.14 -4.16 -8.61
C ALA A 80 1.20 -4.16 -9.72
N PHE A 81 0.79 -3.80 -10.94
CA PHE A 81 1.68 -3.69 -12.09
C PHE A 81 2.71 -2.57 -11.91
N GLY A 82 2.31 -1.43 -11.35
CA GLY A 82 3.20 -0.32 -11.02
C GLY A 82 4.31 -0.75 -10.06
N LEU A 83 3.97 -1.48 -9.00
CA LEU A 83 4.97 -2.04 -8.08
C LEU A 83 5.89 -3.05 -8.79
N PHE A 84 5.33 -3.95 -9.60
CA PHE A 84 6.10 -4.93 -10.36
C PHE A 84 7.13 -4.27 -11.29
N VAL A 85 6.69 -3.27 -12.07
CA VAL A 85 7.55 -2.49 -12.96
C VAL A 85 8.58 -1.69 -12.16
N PHE A 86 8.18 -1.08 -11.04
CA PHE A 86 9.10 -0.35 -10.18
C PHE A 86 10.22 -1.26 -9.68
N LEU A 87 9.91 -2.43 -9.12
CA LEU A 87 10.92 -3.36 -8.63
C LEU A 87 11.82 -3.86 -9.77
N SER A 88 11.24 -4.23 -10.91
CA SER A 88 11.97 -4.76 -12.06
C SER A 88 12.89 -3.73 -12.73
N ARG A 89 12.53 -2.43 -12.67
CA ARG A 89 13.38 -1.35 -13.20
C ARG A 89 14.47 -0.90 -12.24
N ASN A 90 14.24 -0.96 -10.94
CA ASN A 90 15.15 -0.41 -9.93
C ASN A 90 16.06 -1.48 -9.30
N LEU A 91 15.79 -2.77 -9.54
CA LEU A 91 16.67 -3.88 -9.15
C LEU A 91 17.51 -4.36 -10.35
N PRO A 92 18.78 -4.71 -10.16
CA PRO A 92 19.67 -5.14 -11.24
C PRO A 92 19.29 -6.54 -11.74
N GLU A 93 19.75 -6.92 -12.94
CA GLU A 93 19.54 -8.27 -13.48
C GLU A 93 20.47 -9.31 -12.82
N THR A 94 20.29 -9.55 -11.53
CA THR A 94 21.03 -10.56 -10.76
C THR A 94 20.12 -11.59 -10.15
N ARG A 95 20.71 -12.75 -9.83
CA ARG A 95 20.01 -13.83 -9.13
C ARG A 95 19.29 -13.34 -7.86
N SER A 96 20.01 -12.60 -7.00
CA SER A 96 19.47 -12.13 -5.72
C SER A 96 18.39 -11.05 -5.91
N ALA A 97 18.49 -10.21 -6.94
CA ALA A 97 17.44 -9.26 -7.28
C ALA A 97 16.15 -9.97 -7.73
N TYR A 98 16.23 -10.96 -8.62
CA TYR A 98 15.06 -11.75 -8.99
C TYR A 98 14.46 -12.48 -7.79
N MET A 99 15.28 -13.00 -6.86
CA MET A 99 14.79 -13.57 -5.61
C MET A 99 14.00 -12.57 -4.77
N VAL A 100 14.46 -11.32 -4.65
CA VAL A 100 13.71 -10.25 -3.94
C VAL A 100 12.38 -9.97 -4.63
N ILE A 101 12.35 -9.87 -5.97
CA ILE A 101 11.10 -9.65 -6.71
C ILE A 101 10.13 -10.82 -6.50
N ILE A 102 10.61 -12.06 -6.63
CA ILE A 102 9.79 -13.26 -6.40
C ILE A 102 9.27 -13.29 -4.96
N LEU A 103 10.10 -12.97 -3.96
CA LEU A 103 9.65 -12.85 -2.56
C LEU A 103 8.60 -11.78 -2.37
N ALA A 104 8.73 -10.63 -3.04
CA ALA A 104 7.74 -9.57 -2.98
C ALA A 104 6.39 -10.03 -3.56
N LEU A 105 6.42 -10.62 -4.76
CA LEU A 105 5.24 -11.06 -5.49
C LEU A 105 4.55 -12.27 -4.86
N ASN A 106 5.28 -13.12 -4.14
CA ASN A 106 4.73 -14.25 -3.39
C ASN A 106 4.51 -13.93 -1.90
N SER A 107 4.75 -12.69 -1.46
CA SER A 107 4.49 -12.32 -0.08
C SER A 107 2.99 -12.28 0.18
N PHE A 108 2.59 -12.70 1.39
CA PHE A 108 1.22 -12.54 1.87
C PHE A 108 0.77 -11.06 1.87
N ALA A 109 1.72 -10.12 1.98
CA ALA A 109 1.43 -8.70 1.83
C ALA A 109 0.95 -8.35 0.41
N PHE A 110 1.65 -8.82 -0.63
CA PHE A 110 1.24 -8.59 -2.02
C PHE A 110 -0.07 -9.32 -2.35
N ALA A 111 -0.22 -10.57 -1.91
CA ALA A 111 -1.48 -11.30 -2.04
C ALA A 111 -2.66 -10.55 -1.40
N SER A 112 -2.46 -10.02 -0.18
CA SER A 112 -3.48 -9.24 0.53
C SER A 112 -3.76 -7.88 -0.12
N PHE A 113 -2.75 -7.22 -0.68
CA PHE A 113 -2.93 -6.01 -1.47
C PHE A 113 -3.83 -6.27 -2.69
N VAL A 114 -3.57 -7.35 -3.44
CA VAL A 114 -4.40 -7.73 -4.60
C VAL A 114 -5.82 -8.12 -4.15
N GLY A 115 -5.96 -8.90 -3.08
CA GLY A 115 -7.27 -9.35 -2.59
C GLY A 115 -8.11 -8.31 -1.86
N ASN A 116 -7.52 -7.22 -1.39
CA ASN A 116 -8.28 -6.04 -0.96
C ASN A 116 -8.52 -5.12 -2.17
N THR A 117 -9.16 -5.68 -3.20
CA THR A 117 -9.44 -4.98 -4.45
C THR A 117 -10.33 -3.76 -4.23
N GLY A 118 -10.05 -2.68 -4.95
CA GLY A 118 -10.82 -1.42 -4.89
C GLY A 118 -10.48 -0.49 -3.74
N TYR A 119 -9.63 -0.88 -2.80
CA TYR A 119 -9.11 0.08 -1.82
C TYR A 119 -8.23 1.12 -2.52
N LEU A 120 -8.37 2.38 -2.09
CA LEU A 120 -7.62 3.52 -2.64
C LEU A 120 -6.10 3.39 -2.45
N ASP A 121 -5.65 2.47 -1.62
CA ASP A 121 -4.25 2.08 -1.43
C ASP A 121 -3.56 1.75 -2.77
N GLY A 122 -4.29 1.17 -3.73
CA GLY A 122 -3.76 0.93 -5.08
C GLY A 122 -3.36 2.21 -5.80
N LEU A 123 -4.20 3.25 -5.74
CA LEU A 123 -3.90 4.57 -6.30
C LEU A 123 -2.76 5.26 -5.55
N LEU A 124 -2.74 5.15 -4.21
CA LEU A 124 -1.63 5.69 -3.41
C LEU A 124 -0.28 5.06 -3.80
N LEU A 125 -0.27 3.74 -4.04
CA LEU A 125 0.92 3.03 -4.48
C LEU A 125 1.36 3.48 -5.88
N VAL A 126 0.42 3.73 -6.81
CA VAL A 126 0.73 4.31 -8.13
C VAL A 126 1.39 5.67 -7.98
N ILE A 127 0.79 6.56 -7.18
CA ILE A 127 1.35 7.89 -6.89
C ILE A 127 2.76 7.77 -6.31
N ALA A 128 2.97 6.87 -5.36
CA ALA A 128 4.27 6.63 -4.76
C ALA A 128 5.30 6.14 -5.79
N VAL A 129 4.95 5.18 -6.64
CA VAL A 129 5.83 4.67 -7.70
C VAL A 129 6.19 5.78 -8.69
N VAL A 130 5.23 6.59 -9.11
CA VAL A 130 5.47 7.75 -10.00
C VAL A 130 6.41 8.74 -9.30
N ALA A 131 6.13 9.11 -8.05
CA ALA A 131 6.96 10.04 -7.28
C ALA A 131 8.41 9.54 -7.14
N LEU A 132 8.60 8.25 -6.83
CA LEU A 132 9.92 7.64 -6.68
C LEU A 132 10.66 7.47 -8.00
N SER A 133 9.97 7.50 -9.14
CA SER A 133 10.55 7.40 -10.49
C SER A 133 11.01 8.74 -11.06
N ILE A 134 10.49 9.87 -10.55
CA ILE A 134 10.92 11.22 -10.91
C ILE A 134 12.29 11.50 -10.27
N ASP A 135 13.27 12.10 -10.95
CA ASP A 135 14.56 12.44 -10.33
C ASP A 135 14.40 13.50 -9.20
N GLY A 136 14.84 13.15 -7.99
CA GLY A 136 14.75 14.02 -6.81
C GLY A 136 15.93 15.00 -6.62
N ARG A 137 16.94 14.97 -7.49
CA ARG A 137 18.12 15.84 -7.39
C ARG A 137 17.80 17.28 -7.79
N GLY A 138 16.98 17.48 -8.82
CA GLY A 138 16.53 18.78 -9.28
C GLY A 138 15.40 19.40 -8.45
N TRP A 139 15.27 20.73 -8.51
CA TRP A 139 14.16 21.47 -7.90
C TRP A 139 12.79 21.06 -8.45
N SER A 140 12.67 20.98 -9.79
CA SER A 140 11.42 20.62 -10.47
C SER A 140 10.92 19.24 -10.07
N GLY A 141 11.83 18.25 -10.02
CA GLY A 141 11.50 16.90 -9.59
C GLY A 141 11.15 16.83 -8.10
N GLY A 142 11.82 17.61 -7.25
CA GLY A 142 11.45 17.80 -5.85
C GLY A 142 10.01 18.33 -5.70
N LEU A 143 9.67 19.41 -6.39
CA LEU A 143 8.32 19.97 -6.39
C LEU A 143 7.26 18.99 -6.90
N ALA A 144 7.52 18.28 -8.00
CA ALA A 144 6.58 17.32 -8.56
C ALA A 144 6.26 16.21 -7.53
N ARG A 145 7.26 15.72 -6.81
CA ARG A 145 7.07 14.74 -5.72
C ARG A 145 6.23 15.31 -4.57
N LEU A 146 6.45 16.56 -4.17
CA LEU A 146 5.64 17.20 -3.13
C LEU A 146 4.19 17.38 -3.58
N GLY A 147 3.96 17.79 -4.84
CA GLY A 147 2.63 17.87 -5.43
C GLY A 147 1.90 16.51 -5.45
N LEU A 148 2.62 15.44 -5.78
CA LEU A 148 2.10 14.07 -5.72
C LEU A 148 1.75 13.62 -4.30
N VAL A 149 2.52 14.04 -3.29
CA VAL A 149 2.16 13.77 -1.88
C VAL A 149 0.88 14.50 -1.49
N ALA A 150 0.76 15.79 -1.82
CA ALA A 150 -0.47 16.55 -1.56
C ALA A 150 -1.67 15.91 -2.27
N LEU A 151 -1.53 15.57 -3.55
CA LEU A 151 -2.55 14.87 -4.33
C LEU A 151 -2.95 13.54 -3.68
N GLY A 152 -1.97 12.73 -3.26
CA GLY A 152 -2.25 11.46 -2.60
C GLY A 152 -2.99 11.65 -1.28
N VAL A 153 -2.69 12.69 -0.50
CA VAL A 153 -3.44 13.01 0.74
C VAL A 153 -4.90 13.37 0.44
N LEU A 154 -5.17 14.07 -0.68
CA LEU A 154 -6.53 14.39 -1.12
C LEU A 154 -7.31 13.13 -1.57
N ILE A 155 -6.62 12.16 -2.19
CA ILE A 155 -7.20 10.85 -2.50
C ILE A 155 -7.50 10.09 -1.21
N HIS A 156 -6.51 9.98 -0.32
CA HIS A 156 -6.67 9.33 0.96
C HIS A 156 -5.57 9.79 1.92
N GLU A 157 -5.97 10.22 3.11
CA GLU A 157 -5.08 10.72 4.17
C GLU A 157 -3.96 9.74 4.56
N ASN A 158 -4.16 8.44 4.32
CA ASN A 158 -3.15 7.40 4.54
C ASN A 158 -1.87 7.63 3.74
N MET A 159 -1.89 8.43 2.66
CA MET A 159 -0.68 8.78 1.89
C MET A 159 0.45 9.30 2.78
N LEU A 160 0.12 10.09 3.81
CA LEU A 160 1.09 10.66 4.73
C LEU A 160 1.92 9.57 5.45
N PRO A 161 1.32 8.69 6.27
CA PRO A 161 2.08 7.60 6.90
C PRO A 161 2.49 6.50 5.93
N TYR A 162 1.81 6.31 4.80
CA TYR A 162 2.13 5.23 3.86
C TYR A 162 3.38 5.50 3.04
N PHE A 163 3.39 6.61 2.30
CA PHE A 163 4.40 6.81 1.25
C PHE A 163 5.10 8.16 1.33
N ALA A 164 4.59 9.17 2.06
CA ALA A 164 5.31 10.42 2.22
C ALA A 164 6.66 10.22 2.95
N VAL A 165 6.69 9.36 3.97
CA VAL A 165 7.94 9.00 4.67
C VAL A 165 8.90 8.24 3.75
N LEU A 166 8.39 7.33 2.91
CA LEU A 166 9.19 6.60 1.91
C LEU A 166 9.78 7.54 0.86
N ILE A 167 9.00 8.50 0.35
CA ILE A 167 9.46 9.53 -0.59
C ILE A 167 10.51 10.44 0.07
N GLY A 168 10.32 10.79 1.35
CA GLY A 168 11.31 11.50 2.15
C GLY A 168 12.62 10.74 2.29
N PHE A 169 12.54 9.42 2.53
CA PHE A 169 13.72 8.55 2.57
C PHE A 169 14.45 8.48 1.23
N ASP A 170 13.73 8.41 0.12
CA ASP A 170 14.35 8.45 -1.21
C ASP A 170 15.07 9.79 -1.48
N LEU A 171 14.46 10.92 -1.10
CA LEU A 171 15.11 12.24 -1.21
C LEU A 171 16.36 12.34 -0.33
N TRP A 172 16.33 11.75 0.87
CA TRP A 172 17.50 11.63 1.75
C TRP A 172 18.64 10.88 1.06
N LEU A 173 18.35 9.74 0.41
CA LEU A 173 19.35 8.96 -0.32
C LEU A 173 19.88 9.72 -1.54
N ALA A 174 19.00 10.35 -2.32
CA ALA A 174 19.34 11.07 -3.53
C ALA A 174 20.26 12.28 -3.29
N ARG A 175 20.17 12.91 -2.10
CA ARG A 175 20.97 14.07 -1.69
C ARG A 175 22.03 13.76 -0.63
N LYS A 176 22.40 12.49 -0.47
CA LYS A 176 23.38 12.05 0.52
C LYS A 176 24.69 12.86 0.39
N GLY A 177 25.08 13.54 1.47
CA GLY A 177 26.28 14.38 1.52
C GLY A 177 26.01 15.89 1.40
N SER A 178 24.84 16.29 0.93
CA SER A 178 24.44 17.70 0.90
C SER A 178 24.06 18.22 2.29
N ARG A 179 24.28 19.52 2.54
CA ARG A 179 23.92 20.20 3.80
C ARG A 179 22.40 20.26 4.02
N ASP A 180 21.63 20.35 2.94
CA ASP A 180 20.16 20.48 2.94
C ASP A 180 19.42 19.14 2.99
N ALA A 181 20.12 18.01 2.89
CA ALA A 181 19.50 16.68 2.71
C ALA A 181 18.44 16.35 3.78
N ARG A 182 18.68 16.76 5.03
CA ARG A 182 17.72 16.56 6.14
C ARG A 182 16.44 17.36 5.94
N VAL A 183 16.57 18.63 5.53
CA VAL A 183 15.42 19.52 5.33
C VAL A 183 14.59 19.01 4.17
N VAL A 184 15.23 18.67 3.05
CA VAL A 184 14.54 18.18 1.85
C VAL A 184 13.83 16.84 2.10
N ALA A 185 14.45 15.94 2.88
CA ALA A 185 13.83 14.67 3.25
C ALA A 185 12.57 14.82 4.13
N LEU A 186 12.44 15.92 4.87
CA LEU A 186 11.26 16.20 5.69
C LEU A 186 10.12 16.85 4.90
N LEU A 187 10.39 17.50 3.77
CA LEU A 187 9.39 18.24 3.00
C LEU A 187 8.16 17.38 2.61
N PRO A 188 8.29 16.13 2.15
CA PRO A 188 7.13 15.28 1.86
C PRO A 188 6.20 15.10 3.07
N VAL A 189 6.77 14.87 4.26
CA VAL A 189 6.00 14.69 5.49
C VAL A 189 5.33 16.00 5.90
N VAL A 190 6.05 17.13 5.80
CA VAL A 190 5.49 18.46 6.10
C VAL A 190 4.34 18.80 5.15
N VAL A 191 4.51 18.62 3.84
CA VAL A 191 3.46 18.89 2.84
C VAL A 191 2.25 17.98 3.07
N GLY A 192 2.47 16.69 3.34
CA GLY A 192 1.38 15.77 3.65
C GLY A 192 0.63 16.14 4.93
N ALA A 193 1.36 16.55 5.98
CA ALA A 193 0.77 16.99 7.25
C ALA A 193 -0.02 18.29 7.10
N VAL A 194 0.50 19.28 6.36
CA VAL A 194 -0.20 20.54 6.07
C VAL A 194 -1.46 20.25 5.25
N THR A 195 -1.36 19.43 4.20
CA THR A 195 -2.52 19.05 3.38
C THR A 195 -3.58 18.34 4.22
N LEU A 196 -3.18 17.42 5.10
CA LEU A 196 -4.09 16.74 6.01
C LEU A 196 -4.73 17.70 7.02
N ALA A 197 -3.97 18.64 7.58
CA ALA A 197 -4.51 19.64 8.50
C ALA A 197 -5.57 20.51 7.80
N LEU A 198 -5.32 20.91 6.55
CA LEU A 198 -6.30 21.62 5.73
C LEU A 198 -7.54 20.75 5.48
N LEU A 199 -7.37 19.48 5.09
CA LEU A 199 -8.49 18.54 4.95
C LEU A 199 -9.33 18.45 6.23
N VAL A 200 -8.70 18.29 7.40
CA VAL A 200 -9.41 18.18 8.69
C VAL A 200 -10.06 19.49 9.11
N ALA A 201 -9.53 20.64 8.69
CA ALA A 201 -10.11 21.94 8.98
C ALA A 201 -11.35 22.21 8.12
N PHE A 202 -11.30 21.87 6.82
CA PHE A 202 -12.34 22.22 5.85
C PHE A 202 -13.35 21.11 5.56
N ALA A 203 -12.99 19.83 5.71
CA ALA A 203 -13.88 18.69 5.46
C ALA A 203 -14.56 18.19 6.75
N ARG A 204 -15.26 19.10 7.44
CA ARG A 204 -16.05 18.80 8.65
C ARG A 204 -17.53 18.80 8.29
N PHE A 205 -18.18 17.66 8.44
CA PHE A 205 -19.62 17.54 8.28
C PHE A 205 -20.32 17.61 9.64
N THR A 206 -21.42 18.36 9.70
CA THR A 206 -22.41 18.18 10.78
C THR A 206 -23.09 16.82 10.61
N PRO A 207 -23.76 16.29 11.66
CA PRO A 207 -24.53 15.05 11.53
C PRO A 207 -25.55 15.08 10.36
N GLU A 208 -26.20 16.23 10.15
CA GLU A 208 -27.18 16.43 9.07
C GLU A 208 -26.50 16.39 7.69
N GLN A 209 -25.33 17.04 7.56
CA GLN A 209 -24.54 16.99 6.32
C GLN A 209 -24.00 15.59 6.04
N ALA A 210 -23.58 14.85 7.06
CA ALA A 210 -23.13 13.48 6.91
C ALA A 210 -24.27 12.55 6.46
N GLN A 211 -25.49 12.75 6.97
CA GLN A 211 -26.66 12.02 6.50
C GLN A 211 -27.02 12.40 5.06
N ALA A 212 -27.08 13.69 4.73
CA ALA A 212 -27.34 14.15 3.36
C ALA A 212 -26.30 13.62 2.36
N PHE A 213 -25.03 13.54 2.77
CA PHE A 213 -23.97 12.91 1.99
C PHE A 213 -24.23 11.41 1.77
N ALA A 214 -24.58 10.67 2.82
CA ALA A 214 -24.92 9.25 2.71
C ALA A 214 -26.13 9.01 1.78
N ASP A 215 -27.18 9.82 1.91
CA ASP A 215 -28.38 9.74 1.08
C ASP A 215 -28.06 10.07 -0.39
N GLY A 216 -27.23 11.09 -0.63
CA GLY A 216 -26.76 11.44 -1.97
C GLY A 216 -25.94 10.32 -2.63
N LEU A 217 -25.04 9.68 -1.87
CA LEU A 217 -24.31 8.51 -2.36
C LEU A 217 -25.25 7.34 -2.67
N GLN A 218 -26.25 7.09 -1.82
CA GLN A 218 -27.20 6.00 -2.02
C GLN A 218 -28.09 6.23 -3.24
N ALA A 219 -28.46 7.48 -3.53
CA ALA A 219 -29.21 7.85 -4.74
C ALA A 219 -28.37 7.65 -6.02
N ARG A 220 -27.04 7.80 -5.92
CA ARG A 220 -26.10 7.60 -7.02
C ARG A 220 -25.77 6.12 -7.27
N ALA A 221 -25.77 5.29 -6.23
CA ALA A 221 -25.42 3.87 -6.35
C ALA A 221 -26.62 3.01 -6.75
N ALA A 222 -26.49 2.23 -7.83
CA ALA A 222 -27.44 1.18 -8.19
C ALA A 222 -27.30 -0.10 -7.33
N PHE A 223 -26.61 -0.01 -6.18
CA PHE A 223 -26.31 -1.11 -5.28
C PHE A 223 -26.34 -0.63 -3.82
N GLY A 224 -26.40 -1.59 -2.88
CA GLY A 224 -26.41 -1.27 -1.45
C GLY A 224 -25.04 -0.79 -0.96
N LEU A 225 -25.02 0.37 -0.30
CA LEU A 225 -23.81 0.92 0.32
C LEU A 225 -23.48 0.24 1.65
N ASP A 226 -22.21 0.28 2.02
CA ASP A 226 -21.77 -0.15 3.35
C ASP A 226 -21.95 1.00 4.36
N PRO A 227 -22.82 0.84 5.38
CA PRO A 227 -23.13 1.93 6.32
C PRO A 227 -21.93 2.28 7.21
N ASN A 228 -20.96 1.38 7.41
CA ASN A 228 -19.77 1.73 8.20
C ASN A 228 -18.87 2.71 7.43
N SER A 229 -18.94 2.74 6.10
CA SER A 229 -18.16 3.68 5.28
C SER A 229 -18.64 5.11 5.45
N THR A 230 -19.96 5.32 5.45
CA THR A 230 -20.57 6.65 5.55
C THR A 230 -20.42 7.25 6.94
N VAL A 231 -20.51 6.42 7.99
CA VAL A 231 -20.28 6.84 9.39
C VAL A 231 -18.87 7.40 9.61
N VAL A 232 -17.86 6.90 8.88
CA VAL A 232 -16.47 7.38 9.02
C VAL A 232 -16.32 8.84 8.59
N VAL A 233 -17.15 9.33 7.66
CA VAL A 233 -17.05 10.71 7.15
C VAL A 233 -17.34 11.72 8.24
N GLY A 234 -18.39 11.49 9.04
CA GLY A 234 -18.79 12.35 10.15
C GLY A 234 -17.97 12.18 11.44
N ARG A 235 -17.12 11.14 11.52
CA ARG A 235 -16.39 10.83 12.76
C ARG A 235 -15.15 11.70 12.94
N SER A 236 -14.98 12.27 14.14
CA SER A 236 -13.79 13.03 14.50
C SER A 236 -12.58 12.12 14.77
N ILE A 237 -11.38 12.70 14.86
CA ILE A 237 -10.16 11.96 15.25
C ILE A 237 -10.31 11.46 16.71
N GLY A 238 -10.93 12.24 17.60
CA GLY A 238 -11.14 11.86 18.99
C GLY A 238 -12.05 10.64 19.14
N ASP A 239 -13.15 10.60 18.40
CA ASP A 239 -14.07 9.46 18.41
C ASP A 239 -13.38 8.17 17.89
N ASN A 240 -12.49 8.31 16.91
CA ASN A 240 -11.67 7.20 16.44
C ASN A 240 -10.71 6.69 17.52
N PHE A 241 -10.05 7.57 18.29
CA PHE A 241 -9.23 7.13 19.42
C PHE A 241 -10.06 6.39 20.48
N ALA A 242 -11.25 6.89 20.80
CA ALA A 242 -12.16 6.25 21.76
C ALA A 242 -12.58 4.85 21.28
N LEU A 243 -13.02 4.74 20.02
CA LEU A 243 -13.34 3.46 19.39
C LEU A 243 -12.15 2.49 19.41
N MET A 244 -10.94 2.97 19.08
CA MET A 244 -9.74 2.13 19.12
C MET A 244 -9.40 1.65 20.53
N SER A 245 -9.64 2.48 21.55
CA SER A 245 -9.44 2.09 22.94
C SER A 245 -10.39 0.96 23.33
N GLU A 246 -11.65 1.03 22.91
CA GLU A 246 -12.65 -0.03 23.14
C GLU A 246 -12.28 -1.32 22.40
N LEU A 247 -11.96 -1.23 21.11
CA LEU A 247 -11.61 -2.39 20.29
C LEU A 247 -10.40 -3.15 20.84
N ARG A 248 -9.39 -2.46 21.38
CA ARG A 248 -8.21 -3.08 22.02
C ARG A 248 -8.55 -3.94 23.24
N GLY A 249 -9.70 -3.71 23.87
CA GLY A 249 -10.21 -4.54 24.96
C GLY A 249 -10.82 -5.87 24.49
N THR A 250 -11.01 -6.06 23.18
CA THR A 250 -11.70 -7.24 22.63
C THR A 250 -10.73 -8.36 22.24
N THR A 251 -11.14 -9.61 22.45
CA THR A 251 -10.38 -10.79 21.96
C THR A 251 -10.23 -10.75 20.44
N LYS A 252 -11.27 -10.29 19.73
CA LYS A 252 -11.27 -10.18 18.26
C LYS A 252 -10.11 -9.31 17.75
N TYR A 253 -9.85 -8.16 18.37
CA TYR A 253 -8.73 -7.31 18.02
C TYR A 253 -7.39 -8.04 18.16
N TRP A 254 -7.17 -8.73 19.28
CA TRP A 254 -5.92 -9.46 19.52
C TRP A 254 -5.75 -10.67 18.60
N THR A 255 -6.83 -11.35 18.22
CA THR A 255 -6.79 -12.37 17.17
C THR A 255 -6.25 -11.79 15.86
N TRP A 256 -6.73 -10.60 15.45
CA TRP A 256 -6.23 -9.96 14.22
C TRP A 256 -4.77 -9.54 14.35
N VAL A 257 -4.39 -8.97 15.49
CA VAL A 257 -3.00 -8.58 15.75
C VAL A 257 -2.07 -9.78 15.71
N LEU A 258 -2.43 -10.89 16.35
CA LEU A 258 -1.56 -12.06 16.46
C LEU A 258 -1.48 -12.88 15.18
N PHE A 259 -2.61 -13.11 14.50
CA PHE A 259 -2.64 -14.02 13.35
C PHE A 259 -2.45 -13.32 12.01
N ASP A 260 -2.94 -12.08 11.86
CA ASP A 260 -2.77 -11.34 10.60
C ASP A 260 -1.67 -10.27 10.71
N GLY A 261 -1.60 -9.54 11.83
CA GLY A 261 -0.67 -8.44 12.04
C GLY A 261 0.77 -8.86 12.32
N ALA A 262 0.97 -9.84 13.21
CA ALA A 262 2.30 -10.26 13.64
C ALA A 262 3.16 -10.78 12.48
N PRO A 263 2.63 -11.57 11.53
CA PRO A 263 3.43 -11.95 10.38
C PRO A 263 3.84 -10.77 9.49
N LEU A 264 2.94 -9.82 9.22
CA LEU A 264 3.25 -8.57 8.47
C LEU A 264 4.33 -7.76 9.18
N PHE A 265 4.24 -7.67 10.50
CA PHE A 265 5.23 -6.99 11.31
C PHE A 265 6.58 -7.69 11.28
N LEU A 266 6.63 -9.01 11.43
CA LEU A 266 7.87 -9.81 11.36
C LEU A 266 8.54 -9.68 9.98
N MET A 267 7.76 -9.72 8.90
CA MET A 267 8.29 -9.52 7.56
C MET A 267 8.83 -8.09 7.37
N SER A 268 8.15 -7.09 7.93
CA SER A 268 8.63 -5.71 7.95
C SER A 268 9.94 -5.58 8.73
N LEU A 269 10.08 -6.24 9.88
CA LEU A 269 11.33 -6.30 10.66
C LEU A 269 12.46 -6.99 9.89
N TRP A 270 12.15 -8.09 9.18
CA TRP A 270 13.11 -8.77 8.32
C TRP A 270 13.59 -7.86 7.18
N LEU A 271 12.69 -7.12 6.54
CA LEU A 271 13.03 -6.14 5.50
C LEU A 271 13.88 -4.98 6.05
N ILE A 272 13.61 -4.52 7.27
CA ILE A 272 14.46 -3.53 7.95
C ILE A 272 15.85 -4.10 8.22
N TRP A 273 15.92 -5.33 8.72
CA TRP A 273 17.20 -6.02 8.94
C TRP A 273 17.98 -6.18 7.63
N LEU A 274 17.32 -6.62 6.56
CA LEU A 274 17.93 -6.76 5.23
C LEU A 274 18.42 -5.41 4.73
N GLY A 275 17.58 -4.37 4.78
CA GLY A 275 17.94 -3.02 4.40
C GLY A 275 19.14 -2.49 5.17
N ARG A 276 19.23 -2.77 6.47
CA ARG A 276 20.43 -2.43 7.28
C ARG A 276 21.69 -3.15 6.82
N LYS A 277 21.59 -4.40 6.36
CA LYS A 277 22.72 -5.15 5.78
C LYS A 277 23.16 -4.60 4.42
N LEU A 278 22.27 -3.90 3.72
CA LEU A 278 22.57 -3.28 2.43
C LEU A 278 23.20 -1.89 2.55
N LEU A 279 23.08 -1.23 3.70
CA LEU A 279 23.73 0.05 3.96
C LEU A 279 25.26 -0.08 3.87
N ALA A 280 25.92 0.94 3.31
CA ALA A 280 27.37 1.02 3.27
C ALA A 280 28.00 0.91 4.68
N PRO A 281 29.21 0.32 4.80
CA PRO A 281 29.98 0.37 6.04
C PRO A 281 30.14 1.82 6.53
N GLY A 282 29.84 2.08 7.80
CA GLY A 282 29.88 3.44 8.35
C GLY A 282 28.69 4.34 7.97
N ALA A 283 27.60 3.78 7.41
CA ALA A 283 26.37 4.54 7.19
C ALA A 283 25.91 5.24 8.49
N ARG A 284 25.50 6.51 8.34
CA ARG A 284 25.06 7.33 9.48
C ARG A 284 23.87 6.67 10.19
N PRO A 285 23.80 6.67 11.54
CA PRO A 285 22.68 6.12 12.29
C PRO A 285 21.32 6.66 11.85
N LEU A 286 21.28 7.94 11.46
CA LEU A 286 20.09 8.59 10.92
C LEU A 286 19.56 7.87 9.66
N THR A 287 20.42 7.37 8.77
CA THR A 287 19.96 6.64 7.58
C THR A 287 19.25 5.34 7.97
N ALA A 288 19.75 4.63 8.98
CA ALA A 288 19.10 3.42 9.49
C ALA A 288 17.77 3.74 10.18
N LEU A 289 17.67 4.87 10.89
CA LEU A 289 16.43 5.34 11.50
C LEU A 289 15.39 5.73 10.43
N LEU A 290 15.79 6.48 9.40
CA LEU A 290 14.89 6.87 8.31
C LEU A 290 14.43 5.66 7.49
N LEU A 291 15.30 4.67 7.30
CA LEU A 291 14.96 3.38 6.69
C LEU A 291 13.86 2.68 7.51
N ALA A 292 14.09 2.50 8.81
CA ALA A 292 13.09 1.86 9.68
C ALA A 292 11.78 2.66 9.73
N GLY A 293 11.88 4.00 9.76
CA GLY A 293 10.74 4.90 9.69
C GLY A 293 9.94 4.75 8.41
N ALA A 294 10.60 4.67 7.25
CA ALA A 294 9.93 4.48 5.95
C ALA A 294 9.17 3.15 5.87
N VAL A 295 9.67 2.09 6.52
CA VAL A 295 8.99 0.79 6.57
C VAL A 295 7.84 0.81 7.60
N LEU A 296 8.07 1.33 8.81
CA LEU A 296 7.12 1.22 9.92
C LEU A 296 6.07 2.33 9.98
N ALA A 297 6.25 3.44 9.26
CA ALA A 297 5.31 4.56 9.26
C ALA A 297 3.85 4.17 8.98
N PRO A 298 3.52 3.25 8.05
CA PRO A 298 2.15 2.79 7.83
C PRO A 298 1.48 2.22 9.08
N LEU A 299 2.25 1.56 9.95
CA LEU A 299 1.75 0.93 11.17
C LEU A 299 1.28 1.94 12.22
N SER A 300 1.71 3.20 12.13
CA SER A 300 1.26 4.27 13.03
C SER A 300 -0.26 4.50 12.96
N LEU A 301 -0.91 4.13 11.85
CA LEU A 301 -2.36 4.24 11.73
C LEU A 301 -3.12 3.30 12.68
N ASN A 302 -2.50 2.22 13.19
CA ASN A 302 -3.11 1.37 14.22
C ASN A 302 -3.38 2.11 15.55
N PHE A 303 -2.81 3.32 15.73
CA PHE A 303 -3.14 4.15 16.88
C PHE A 303 -4.55 4.73 16.79
N ILE A 304 -5.07 4.99 15.58
CA ILE A 304 -6.30 5.74 15.32
C ILE A 304 -7.32 5.00 14.44
N ALA A 305 -6.96 3.87 13.86
CA ALA A 305 -7.85 3.10 13.00
C ALA A 305 -7.60 1.60 13.15
N PHE A 306 -8.65 0.81 12.96
CA PHE A 306 -8.59 -0.65 13.03
C PHE A 306 -8.50 -1.22 11.62
N ASP A 307 -7.28 -1.43 11.14
CA ASP A 307 -7.01 -2.11 9.88
C ASP A 307 -5.59 -2.70 9.87
N VAL A 308 -5.33 -3.58 10.84
CA VAL A 308 -4.00 -4.15 11.11
C VAL A 308 -3.40 -4.80 9.85
N VAL A 309 -4.24 -5.49 9.09
CA VAL A 309 -3.83 -6.19 7.86
C VAL A 309 -3.38 -5.18 6.82
N ARG A 310 -4.22 -4.19 6.47
CA ARG A 310 -3.89 -3.25 5.40
C ARG A 310 -2.67 -2.39 5.74
N PHE A 311 -2.54 -1.95 6.99
CA PHE A 311 -1.38 -1.19 7.44
C PHE A 311 -0.10 -2.03 7.41
N GLY A 312 -0.16 -3.29 7.83
CA GLY A 312 0.98 -4.20 7.75
C GLY A 312 1.35 -4.58 6.31
N VAL A 313 0.36 -4.66 5.40
CA VAL A 313 0.58 -4.89 3.96
C VAL A 313 1.43 -3.77 3.40
N VAL A 314 0.99 -2.52 3.59
CA VAL A 314 1.71 -1.36 3.06
C VAL A 314 3.09 -1.21 3.70
N SER A 315 3.24 -1.48 5.00
CA SER A 315 4.55 -1.56 5.68
C SER A 315 5.50 -2.54 4.98
N THR A 316 5.01 -3.74 4.67
CA THR A 316 5.82 -4.77 4.00
C THR A 316 6.17 -4.38 2.56
N LEU A 317 5.22 -3.85 1.80
CA LEU A 317 5.47 -3.39 0.42
C LEU A 317 6.47 -2.21 0.40
N ALA A 318 6.33 -1.26 1.33
CA ALA A 318 7.29 -0.18 1.51
C ALA A 318 8.69 -0.72 1.84
N GLY A 319 8.80 -1.78 2.63
CA GLY A 319 10.06 -2.48 2.88
C GLY A 319 10.72 -3.02 1.61
N PHE A 320 9.98 -3.67 0.71
CA PHE A 320 10.54 -4.09 -0.58
C PHE A 320 10.96 -2.90 -1.46
N MET A 321 10.18 -1.83 -1.46
CA MET A 321 10.55 -0.60 -2.17
C MET A 321 11.82 0.03 -1.59
N VAL A 322 11.99 0.07 -0.26
CA VAL A 322 13.21 0.50 0.41
C VAL A 322 14.43 -0.28 -0.06
N ILE A 323 14.33 -1.62 -0.20
CA ILE A 323 15.42 -2.45 -0.73
C ILE A 323 15.81 -2.00 -2.14
N ALA A 324 14.82 -1.80 -3.03
CA ALA A 324 15.07 -1.32 -4.39
C ALA A 324 15.70 0.08 -4.40
N LEU A 325 15.25 0.99 -3.53
CA LEU A 325 15.82 2.33 -3.40
C LEU A 325 17.27 2.32 -2.92
N LEU A 326 17.60 1.47 -1.94
CA LEU A 326 18.98 1.33 -1.46
C LEU A 326 19.91 0.85 -2.58
N ILE A 327 19.49 -0.16 -3.34
CA ILE A 327 20.28 -0.73 -4.45
C ILE A 327 20.43 0.28 -5.59
N ARG A 328 19.39 1.05 -5.88
CA ARG A 328 19.42 2.12 -6.88
C ARG A 328 20.45 3.21 -6.55
N HIS A 329 20.56 3.60 -5.29
CA HIS A 329 21.42 4.72 -4.86
C HIS A 329 22.83 4.29 -4.42
N ASP A 330 23.07 2.99 -4.26
CA ASP A 330 24.36 2.44 -3.80
C ASP A 330 24.71 1.18 -4.62
N PRO A 331 25.57 1.29 -5.65
CA PRO A 331 25.94 0.15 -6.49
C PRO A 331 26.55 -1.02 -5.72
N GLU A 332 27.22 -0.77 -4.60
CA GLU A 332 27.81 -1.83 -3.78
C GLU A 332 26.75 -2.61 -2.99
N ALA A 333 25.56 -2.04 -2.78
CA ALA A 333 24.47 -2.74 -2.12
C ALA A 333 24.03 -3.98 -2.91
N ARG A 334 24.25 -4.01 -4.23
CA ARG A 334 24.06 -5.21 -5.06
C ARG A 334 24.94 -6.37 -4.60
N ALA A 335 26.24 -6.12 -4.42
CA ALA A 335 27.18 -7.15 -3.98
C ALA A 335 26.84 -7.63 -2.56
N ARG A 336 26.45 -6.72 -1.67
CA ARG A 336 25.98 -7.06 -0.32
C ARG A 336 24.69 -7.91 -0.36
N LEU A 337 23.75 -7.62 -1.26
CA LEU A 337 22.54 -8.42 -1.41
C LEU A 337 22.86 -9.87 -1.82
N GLU A 338 23.80 -10.07 -2.74
CA GLU A 338 24.22 -11.42 -3.18
C GLU A 338 24.88 -12.23 -2.05
N GLN A 339 25.56 -11.57 -1.12
CA GLN A 339 26.17 -12.20 0.06
C GLN A 339 25.13 -12.57 1.13
N VAL A 340 24.07 -11.76 1.27
CA VAL A 340 23.07 -11.95 2.32
C VAL A 340 21.95 -12.90 1.88
N LEU A 341 21.46 -12.78 0.65
CA LEU A 341 20.32 -13.55 0.15
C LEU A 341 20.78 -14.79 -0.61
N SER A 342 20.97 -15.88 0.13
CA SER A 342 21.32 -17.20 -0.40
C SER A 342 20.07 -17.99 -0.84
N TRP A 343 20.27 -19.04 -1.66
CA TRP A 343 19.18 -19.95 -2.06
C TRP A 343 18.45 -20.58 -0.86
N PRO A 344 19.13 -21.13 0.17
CA PRO A 344 18.44 -21.68 1.33
C PRO A 344 17.56 -20.65 2.04
N LEU A 345 18.08 -19.43 2.27
CA LEU A 345 17.31 -18.38 2.90
C LEU A 345 16.11 -17.97 2.04
N PHE A 346 16.30 -17.81 0.73
CA PHE A 346 15.23 -17.52 -0.22
C PHE A 346 14.13 -18.59 -0.17
N VAL A 347 14.48 -19.88 -0.20
CA VAL A 347 13.50 -20.98 -0.14
C VAL A 347 12.75 -20.98 1.19
N VAL A 348 13.44 -20.81 2.31
CA VAL A 348 12.79 -20.71 3.64
C VAL A 348 11.80 -19.56 3.67
N LEU A 349 12.20 -18.36 3.21
CA LEU A 349 11.33 -17.20 3.18
C LEU A 349 10.15 -17.38 2.21
N LEU A 350 10.36 -18.02 1.06
CA LEU A 350 9.30 -18.31 0.10
C LEU A 350 8.28 -19.29 0.68
N VAL A 351 8.73 -20.36 1.36
CA VAL A 351 7.86 -21.31 2.05
C VAL A 351 7.10 -20.62 3.17
N LEU A 352 7.76 -19.79 3.98
CA LEU A 352 7.09 -19.03 5.03
C LEU A 352 6.01 -18.11 4.43
N ASN A 353 6.34 -17.34 3.38
CA ASN A 353 5.37 -16.48 2.70
C ASN A 353 4.19 -17.25 2.10
N ALA A 354 4.44 -18.46 1.57
CA ALA A 354 3.42 -19.31 0.98
C ALA A 354 2.54 -20.04 2.01
N ASN A 355 2.95 -20.11 3.29
CA ASN A 355 2.20 -20.82 4.34
C ASN A 355 1.64 -19.90 5.43
N ILE A 356 2.18 -18.69 5.56
CA ILE A 356 1.68 -17.66 6.46
C ILE A 356 0.63 -16.83 5.70
N PHE A 357 -0.65 -17.14 5.90
CA PHE A 357 -1.74 -16.44 5.22
C PHE A 357 -2.44 -15.42 6.12
N THR A 358 -2.23 -14.12 5.84
CA THR A 358 -2.87 -13.00 6.57
C THR A 358 -4.30 -12.70 6.09
N MET A 359 -5.00 -13.72 5.61
CA MET A 359 -6.38 -13.63 5.11
C MET A 359 -7.26 -14.82 5.53
N GLN A 360 -6.70 -15.85 6.19
CA GLN A 360 -7.45 -17.07 6.48
C GLN A 360 -8.25 -17.03 7.78
N VAL A 361 -7.93 -16.14 8.72
CA VAL A 361 -8.59 -16.14 10.04
C VAL A 361 -9.85 -15.28 10.06
N ASN A 362 -10.09 -14.48 9.02
CA ASN A 362 -11.01 -13.35 9.10
C ASN A 362 -12.35 -13.48 8.39
N ILE A 363 -12.67 -14.67 7.87
CA ILE A 363 -14.02 -14.97 7.41
C ILE A 363 -14.38 -16.37 7.88
N LEU A 364 -15.63 -16.58 8.33
CA LEU A 364 -16.27 -17.90 8.46
C LEU A 364 -16.12 -18.77 7.18
N SER A 365 -15.61 -18.19 6.10
CA SER A 365 -15.29 -18.80 4.82
C SER A 365 -13.78 -18.89 4.54
N GLY A 366 -12.90 -19.06 5.54
CA GLY A 366 -11.43 -19.12 5.38
C GLY A 366 -10.88 -20.08 4.30
N HIS A 367 -11.71 -21.01 3.79
CA HIS A 367 -11.42 -21.85 2.63
C HIS A 367 -11.61 -21.15 1.27
N THR A 368 -12.38 -20.07 1.17
CA THR A 368 -12.83 -19.41 -0.07
C THR A 368 -11.83 -18.48 -0.76
N SER A 369 -10.68 -18.24 -0.14
CA SER A 369 -9.60 -17.38 -0.69
C SER A 369 -8.39 -18.16 -1.19
N GLN A 370 -8.45 -19.50 -1.21
CA GLN A 370 -7.43 -20.37 -1.78
C GLN A 370 -7.96 -21.17 -2.95
N PHE A 371 -7.07 -21.60 -3.85
CA PHE A 371 -7.44 -22.51 -4.93
C PHE A 371 -7.96 -23.85 -4.37
N PRO A 372 -9.03 -24.43 -4.93
CA PRO A 372 -9.82 -23.94 -6.07
C PRO A 372 -10.94 -22.95 -5.69
N TRP A 373 -11.23 -22.78 -4.40
CA TRP A 373 -12.39 -22.01 -3.92
C TRP A 373 -12.34 -20.50 -4.23
N VAL A 374 -11.14 -19.92 -4.40
CA VAL A 374 -10.98 -18.53 -4.87
C VAL A 374 -11.69 -18.31 -6.21
N LEU A 375 -11.71 -19.32 -7.07
CA LEU A 375 -12.42 -19.25 -8.35
C LEU A 375 -13.93 -19.06 -8.14
N LEU A 376 -14.52 -19.71 -7.13
CA LEU A 376 -15.93 -19.53 -6.80
C LEU A 376 -16.22 -18.12 -6.29
N THR A 377 -15.31 -17.54 -5.50
CA THR A 377 -15.43 -16.15 -5.06
C THR A 377 -15.27 -15.19 -6.24
N GLN A 378 -14.40 -15.50 -7.19
CA GLN A 378 -14.21 -14.72 -8.42
C GLN A 378 -15.41 -14.77 -9.35
N LEU A 379 -16.24 -15.82 -9.33
CA LEU A 379 -17.50 -15.83 -10.10
C LEU A 379 -18.42 -14.67 -9.70
N LYS A 380 -18.30 -14.15 -8.47
CA LYS A 380 -19.06 -12.97 -8.03
C LYS A 380 -18.69 -11.69 -8.77
N TRP A 381 -17.58 -11.64 -9.53
CA TRP A 381 -17.33 -10.55 -10.49
C TRP A 381 -18.43 -10.43 -11.54
N PHE A 382 -19.15 -11.52 -11.81
CA PHE A 382 -20.17 -11.63 -12.84
C PHE A 382 -21.58 -11.82 -12.27
N SER A 383 -21.72 -11.85 -10.94
CA SER A 383 -23.02 -11.94 -10.27
C SER A 383 -23.45 -10.53 -9.82
N PRO A 384 -24.59 -10.02 -10.32
CA PRO A 384 -25.11 -8.71 -9.93
C PRO A 384 -25.54 -8.63 -8.46
#